data_AF-A0A9X3T0B5-F1
#
_entry.id   AF-A0A9X3T0B5-F1
#
_cell.length_a   1.000
_cell.length_b   1.000
_cell.length_c   1.000
_cell.angle_alpha   90.00
_cell.angle_beta   90.00
_cell.angle_gamma   90.00
#
_symmetry.space_group_name_H-M   'P 1'
#
loop_
_entity.id
_entity.type
_entity.pdbx_description
1 polymer ?
#
loop_
_entity_poly.entity_id
_entity_poly.type
_entity_poly.pdbx_seq_one_letter_code
_entity_poly.pdbx_strand_id
1 'polypeptide(L)'
;MHAFIKFNQGMMKMSTPARGWLLSLITVNLVVPLFFLERLEAQVVVGTLFISMMLMTGLTALTGFTRLLGLGHVLWIPMLFWLWTTLDEIPANDVFGIWVRALMVLNAISLVIDAVDVGRYLAGNREEVVKNLDTAVVSIVAREVKR
;
A
#
# COMPACT_ATOMS: atom_id res chain seq x y z
N MET A 1 2.22 -10.95 14.99
CA MET A 1 3.14 -11.60 14.02
C MET A 1 2.43 -12.32 12.89
N HIS A 2 1.44 -13.19 13.15
CA HIS A 2 0.77 -13.99 12.12
C HIS A 2 0.19 -13.17 10.94
N ALA A 3 -0.57 -12.10 11.23
CA ALA A 3 -1.15 -11.23 10.20
C ALA A 3 -0.10 -10.49 9.35
N PHE A 4 1.00 -10.05 9.97
CA PHE A 4 2.11 -9.42 9.26
C PHE A 4 2.79 -10.39 8.30
N ILE A 5 3.02 -11.64 8.72
CA ILE A 5 3.58 -12.69 7.85
C ILE A 5 2.61 -12.97 6.69
N LYS A 6 1.32 -13.14 6.98
CA LYS A 6 0.29 -13.39 5.95
C LYS A 6 0.20 -12.24 4.93
N PHE A 7 0.22 -10.99 5.40
CA PHE A 7 0.23 -9.80 4.55
C PHE A 7 1.44 -9.80 3.59
N ASN A 8 2.65 -9.99 4.13
CA ASN A 8 3.86 -10.04 3.32
C ASN A 8 3.85 -11.21 2.31
N GLN A 9 3.40 -12.40 2.73
CA GLN A 9 3.23 -13.52 1.80
C GLN A 9 2.20 -13.24 0.70
N GLY A 10 1.11 -12.54 1.04
CA GLY A 10 0.09 -12.12 0.09
C GLY A 10 0.68 -11.24 -1.01
N MET A 11 1.45 -10.21 -0.63
CA MET A 11 2.16 -9.36 -1.59
C MET A 11 3.10 -10.15 -2.52
N MET A 12 3.87 -11.10 -1.97
CA MET A 12 4.84 -11.88 -2.76
C MET A 12 4.19 -12.86 -3.74
N LYS A 13 2.96 -13.30 -3.47
CA LYS A 13 2.20 -14.27 -4.27
C LYS A 13 1.22 -13.61 -5.25
N MET A 14 1.15 -12.28 -5.31
CA MET A 14 0.35 -11.57 -6.31
C MET A 14 0.80 -11.90 -7.74
N SER A 15 -0.09 -11.65 -8.70
CA SER A 15 0.23 -11.75 -10.13
C SER A 15 1.42 -10.84 -10.49
N THR A 16 2.18 -11.20 -11.52
CA THR A 16 3.37 -10.44 -11.93
C THR A 16 3.07 -8.97 -12.25
N PRO A 17 1.96 -8.61 -12.94
CA PRO A 17 1.62 -7.19 -13.16
C PRO A 17 1.34 -6.44 -11.85
N ALA A 18 0.61 -7.05 -10.92
CA ALA A 18 0.31 -6.44 -9.62
C ALA A 18 1.58 -6.24 -8.78
N ARG A 19 2.53 -7.19 -8.83
CA ARG A 19 3.84 -7.02 -8.18
C ARG A 19 4.66 -5.89 -8.81
N GLY A 20 4.64 -5.77 -10.15
CA GLY A 20 5.29 -4.65 -10.84
C GLY A 20 4.71 -3.31 -10.40
N TRP A 21 3.38 -3.20 -10.32
CA TRP A 21 2.69 -2.01 -9.82
C TRP A 21 3.05 -1.71 -8.35
N LEU A 22 3.01 -2.73 -7.47
CA LEU A 22 3.41 -2.62 -6.08
C LEU A 22 4.85 -2.11 -5.93
N LEU A 23 5.79 -2.61 -6.73
CA LEU A 23 7.17 -2.14 -6.74
C LEU A 23 7.25 -0.66 -7.12
N SER A 24 6.51 -0.23 -8.15
CA SER A 24 6.43 1.19 -8.51
C SER A 24 5.92 2.05 -7.35
N LEU A 25 4.89 1.59 -6.64
CA LEU A 25 4.35 2.30 -5.48
C LEU A 25 5.34 2.37 -4.32
N ILE A 26 6.05 1.28 -4.03
CA ILE A 26 7.11 1.26 -3.01
C ILE A 26 8.23 2.23 -3.41
N THR A 27 8.62 2.25 -4.69
CA THR A 27 9.65 3.18 -5.16
C THR A 27 9.24 4.63 -4.91
N VAL A 28 8.03 5.03 -5.30
CA VAL A 28 7.63 6.45 -5.18
C VAL A 28 7.22 6.86 -3.78
N ASN A 29 6.65 5.98 -2.95
CA ASN A 29 6.18 6.31 -1.59
C ASN A 29 7.22 6.02 -0.49
N LEU A 30 8.25 5.22 -0.77
CA LEU A 30 9.30 4.90 0.20
C LEU A 30 10.69 5.24 -0.34
N VAL A 31 11.12 4.68 -1.46
CA VAL A 31 12.53 4.79 -1.87
C VAL A 31 12.93 6.23 -2.25
N VAL A 32 12.16 6.89 -3.11
CA VAL A 32 12.46 8.24 -3.57
C VAL A 32 12.35 9.31 -2.47
N PRO A 33 11.31 9.34 -1.60
CA PRO A 33 11.23 10.37 -0.55
C PRO A 33 12.37 10.29 0.48
N LEU A 34 13.07 9.16 0.61
CA LEU A 34 14.25 9.07 1.49
C LEU A 34 15.36 10.04 1.10
N PHE A 35 15.45 10.43 -0.18
CA PHE A 35 16.41 11.42 -0.66
C PHE A 35 15.98 12.87 -0.37
N PHE A 36 14.73 13.07 0.09
CA PHE A 36 14.13 14.39 0.32
C PHE A 36 13.63 14.55 1.76
N LEU A 37 14.13 13.77 2.73
CA LEU A 37 13.63 13.78 4.11
C LEU A 37 13.77 15.13 4.84
N GLU A 38 14.55 16.06 4.32
CA GLU A 38 14.60 17.44 4.81
C GLU A 38 13.32 18.23 4.51
N ARG A 39 12.47 17.74 3.59
CA ARG A 39 11.21 18.35 3.17
C ARG A 39 10.04 17.72 3.91
N LEU A 40 9.09 18.55 4.37
CA LEU A 40 7.93 18.09 5.13
C LEU A 40 7.05 17.15 4.31
N GLU A 41 6.91 17.40 3.01
CA GLU A 41 6.13 16.59 2.08
C GLU A 41 6.64 15.15 2.03
N ALA A 42 7.96 14.96 1.97
CA ALA A 42 8.57 13.65 1.96
C ALA A 42 8.35 12.91 3.30
N GLN A 43 8.47 13.62 4.42
CA GLN A 43 8.18 13.06 5.74
C GLN A 43 6.72 12.63 5.88
N VAL A 44 5.78 13.45 5.39
CA VAL A 44 4.33 13.14 5.40
C VAL A 44 4.02 11.94 4.53
N VAL A 45 4.63 11.82 3.35
CA VAL A 45 4.48 10.64 2.47
C VAL A 45 4.95 9.37 3.17
N VAL A 46 6.16 9.38 3.73
CA VAL A 46 6.73 8.22 4.41
C VAL A 46 5.93 7.87 5.67
N GLY A 47 5.52 8.86 6.46
CA GLY A 47 4.67 8.67 7.63
C GLY A 47 3.32 8.05 7.26
N THR A 48 2.69 8.56 6.20
CA THR A 48 1.43 8.05 5.65
C THR A 48 1.57 6.60 5.19
N LEU A 49 2.67 6.25 4.53
CA LEU A 49 2.98 4.88 4.12
C LEU A 49 3.04 3.93 5.33
N PHE A 50 3.76 4.29 6.39
CA PHE A 50 3.85 3.43 7.57
C PHE A 50 2.50 3.23 8.26
N ILE A 51 1.71 4.29 8.43
CA ILE A 51 0.36 4.16 9.02
C ILE A 51 -0.53 3.29 8.12
N SER A 52 -0.47 3.47 6.80
CA SER A 52 -1.22 2.65 5.83
C SER A 52 -0.83 1.18 5.93
N MET A 53 0.46 0.86 6.04
CA MET A 53 0.94 -0.52 6.23
C MET A 53 0.41 -1.16 7.53
N MET A 54 0.34 -0.39 8.62
CA MET A 54 -0.24 -0.85 9.88
C MET A 54 -1.73 -1.13 9.72
N LEU A 55 -2.48 -0.23 9.06
CA LEU A 55 -3.90 -0.43 8.77
C LEU A 55 -4.14 -1.68 7.91
N MET A 56 -3.38 -1.87 6.84
CA MET A 56 -3.49 -3.07 5.99
C MET A 56 -3.16 -4.37 6.74
N THR A 57 -2.15 -4.34 7.62
CA THR A 57 -1.83 -5.48 8.46
C THR A 57 -2.99 -5.81 9.41
N GLY A 58 -3.62 -4.78 9.99
CA GLY A 58 -4.84 -4.93 10.80
C GLY A 58 -6.02 -5.48 10.00
N LEU A 59 -6.29 -4.94 8.81
CA LEU A 59 -7.35 -5.42 7.91
C LEU A 59 -7.12 -6.88 7.49
N THR A 60 -5.87 -7.26 7.25
CA THR A 60 -5.48 -8.65 6.94
C THR A 60 -5.77 -9.57 8.13
N ALA A 61 -5.57 -9.09 9.37
CA ALA A 61 -5.90 -9.85 10.57
C ALA A 61 -7.41 -10.08 10.72
N LEU A 62 -8.22 -9.07 10.35
CA LEU A 62 -9.68 -9.09 10.53
C LEU A 62 -10.42 -9.81 9.39
N THR A 63 -9.94 -9.67 8.16
CA THR A 63 -10.68 -10.09 6.96
C THR A 63 -9.89 -11.01 6.03
N GLY A 64 -8.62 -11.29 6.33
CA GLY A 64 -7.72 -12.02 5.44
C GLY A 64 -7.17 -11.12 4.32
N PHE A 65 -6.45 -11.71 3.37
CA PHE A 65 -5.84 -10.97 2.26
C PHE A 65 -6.86 -10.73 1.13
N THR A 66 -7.89 -9.95 1.44
CA THR A 66 -9.04 -9.68 0.57
C THR A 66 -8.94 -8.32 -0.12
N ARG A 67 -9.88 -8.05 -1.03
CA ARG A 67 -10.00 -6.76 -1.73
C ARG A 67 -10.25 -5.56 -0.80
N LEU A 68 -10.64 -5.80 0.44
CA LEU A 68 -10.85 -4.75 1.43
C LEU A 68 -9.53 -4.08 1.88
N LEU A 69 -8.37 -4.70 1.60
CA LEU A 69 -7.06 -4.13 1.93
C LEU A 69 -6.83 -2.75 1.32
N GLY A 70 -7.49 -2.40 0.21
CA GLY A 70 -7.42 -1.07 -0.39
C GLY A 70 -7.86 0.06 0.55
N LEU A 71 -8.68 -0.23 1.57
CA LEU A 71 -9.01 0.74 2.63
C LEU A 71 -7.80 1.19 3.45
N GLY A 72 -6.70 0.42 3.44
CA GLY A 72 -5.44 0.83 4.05
C GLY A 72 -4.88 2.12 3.46
N HIS A 73 -5.25 2.49 2.24
CA HIS A 73 -4.84 3.71 1.57
C HIS A 73 -5.78 4.90 1.79
N VAL A 74 -6.78 4.80 2.68
CA VAL A 74 -7.71 5.93 2.95
C VAL A 74 -6.98 7.23 3.32
N LEU A 75 -5.81 7.12 3.97
CA LEU A 75 -4.97 8.26 4.35
C LEU A 75 -4.28 8.94 3.17
N TRP A 76 -4.24 8.31 1.99
CA TRP A 76 -3.73 8.96 0.78
C TRP A 76 -4.64 10.08 0.32
N ILE A 77 -5.94 10.01 0.59
CA ILE A 77 -6.90 11.06 0.18
C ILE A 77 -6.54 12.42 0.82
N PRO A 78 -6.46 12.56 2.16
CA PRO A 78 -6.05 13.83 2.76
C PRO A 78 -4.62 14.23 2.41
N MET A 79 -3.70 13.26 2.27
CA MET A 79 -2.32 13.54 1.85
C MET A 79 -2.26 14.13 0.44
N LEU A 80 -2.95 13.54 -0.54
CA LEU A 80 -2.98 14.02 -1.91
C LEU A 80 -3.69 15.37 -2.02
N PHE A 81 -4.75 15.58 -1.25
CA PHE A 81 -5.42 16.88 -1.18
C PHE A 81 -4.47 17.96 -0.65
N TRP A 82 -3.73 17.68 0.42
CA TRP A 82 -2.76 18.62 0.97
C TRP A 82 -1.60 18.90 -0.01
N LEU A 83 -1.01 17.86 -0.60
CA LEU A 83 0.04 18.03 -1.63
C LEU A 83 -0.47 18.84 -2.83
N TRP A 84 -1.72 18.65 -3.24
CA TRP A 84 -2.33 19.45 -4.29
C TRP A 84 -2.38 20.94 -3.94
N THR A 85 -2.72 21.29 -2.70
CA THR A 85 -2.77 22.69 -2.26
C THR A 85 -1.40 23.36 -2.16
N THR A 86 -0.31 22.58 -2.08
CA THR A 86 1.06 23.11 -2.02
C THR A 86 1.80 23.06 -3.36
N LEU A 87 1.18 22.54 -4.42
CA LEU A 87 1.83 22.35 -5.73
C LEU A 87 2.33 23.65 -6.37
N ASP A 88 1.65 24.78 -6.13
CA ASP A 88 2.04 26.08 -6.69
C ASP A 88 3.37 26.60 -6.12
N GLU A 89 3.75 26.12 -4.93
CA GLU A 89 5.00 26.46 -4.26
C GLU A 89 6.17 25.54 -4.70
N ILE A 90 5.87 24.45 -5.41
CA ILE A 90 6.83 23.42 -5.79
C ILE A 90 7.16 23.55 -7.30
N PRO A 91 8.39 23.96 -7.66
CA PRO A 91 8.77 24.11 -9.06
C PRO A 91 8.63 22.81 -9.85
N ALA A 92 7.90 22.85 -10.97
CA ALA A 92 7.60 21.66 -11.76
C ALA A 92 8.81 21.09 -12.53
N ASN A 93 9.87 21.89 -12.69
CA ASN A 93 11.09 21.52 -13.40
C ASN A 93 12.20 20.99 -12.48
N ASP A 94 12.01 21.03 -11.16
CA ASP A 94 12.94 20.44 -10.20
C ASP A 94 12.66 18.95 -9.99
N VAL A 95 13.69 18.19 -9.61
CA VAL A 95 13.60 16.73 -9.38
C VAL A 95 12.57 16.42 -8.29
N PHE A 96 12.52 17.21 -7.23
CA PHE A 96 11.53 17.05 -6.17
C PHE A 96 10.10 17.29 -6.69
N GLY A 97 9.88 18.35 -7.47
CA GLY A 97 8.57 18.66 -8.04
C GLY A 97 8.08 17.61 -9.05
N ILE A 98 8.99 17.06 -9.86
CA ILE A 98 8.69 15.93 -10.76
C ILE A 98 8.28 14.70 -9.94
N TRP A 99 9.01 14.38 -8.87
CA TRP A 99 8.68 13.27 -7.99
C TRP A 99 7.30 13.45 -7.31
N VAL A 100 7.01 14.63 -6.73
CA VAL A 100 5.71 14.90 -6.09
C VAL A 100 4.56 14.67 -7.08
N ARG A 101 4.67 15.19 -8.31
CA ARG A 101 3.66 15.01 -9.35
C ARG A 101 3.51 13.54 -9.77
N ALA A 102 4.62 12.82 -9.94
CA ALA A 102 4.60 11.39 -10.27
C ALA A 102 3.95 10.56 -9.16
N LEU A 103 4.29 10.84 -7.89
CA LEU A 103 3.67 10.23 -6.72
C LEU A 103 2.17 10.48 -6.70
N MET A 104 1.74 11.73 -6.93
CA MET A 104 0.31 12.08 -6.91
C MET A 104 -0.47 11.31 -7.97
N VAL A 105 0.06 11.20 -9.20
CA VAL A 105 -0.57 10.44 -10.28
C VAL A 105 -0.66 8.95 -9.94
N LEU A 106 0.42 8.33 -9.49
CA LEU A 106 0.45 6.89 -9.18
C LEU A 106 -0.48 6.54 -8.00
N ASN A 107 -0.49 7.38 -6.97
CA ASN A 107 -1.35 7.20 -5.82
C ASN A 107 -2.82 7.43 -6.17
N ALA A 108 -3.14 8.41 -7.02
CA ALA A 108 -4.51 8.63 -7.50
C ALA A 108 -5.03 7.43 -8.31
N ILE A 109 -4.21 6.87 -9.22
CA ILE A 109 -4.57 5.66 -9.97
C ILE A 109 -4.83 4.49 -9.01
N SER A 110 -4.00 4.34 -7.98
CA SER A 110 -4.16 3.28 -6.99
C SER A 110 -5.43 3.44 -6.16
N LEU A 111 -5.79 4.66 -5.76
CA LEU A 111 -7.06 4.93 -5.07
C LEU A 111 -8.28 4.57 -5.92
N VAL A 112 -8.21 4.75 -7.25
CA VAL A 112 -9.28 4.30 -8.15
C VAL A 112 -9.39 2.77 -8.14
N ILE A 113 -8.26 2.07 -8.20
CA ILE A 113 -8.21 0.60 -8.12
C ILE A 113 -8.81 0.14 -6.77
N ASP A 114 -8.39 0.76 -5.67
CA ASP A 114 -8.88 0.46 -4.32
C ASP A 114 -10.39 0.68 -4.20
N ALA A 115 -10.92 1.78 -4.73
CA ALA A 115 -12.35 2.07 -4.72
C ALA A 115 -13.15 1.00 -5.48
N VAL A 116 -12.65 0.56 -6.64
CA VAL A 116 -13.25 -0.52 -7.42
C VAL A 116 -13.23 -1.84 -6.65
N ASP A 117 -12.10 -2.16 -6.01
CA ASP A 117 -11.94 -3.40 -5.24
C ASP A 117 -12.79 -3.44 -3.97
N VAL A 118 -12.92 -2.31 -3.26
CA VAL A 118 -13.87 -2.15 -2.16
C VAL A 118 -15.30 -2.29 -2.68
N GLY A 119 -15.64 -1.69 -3.81
CA GLY A 119 -16.96 -1.85 -4.44
C GLY A 119 -17.29 -3.31 -4.75
N ARG A 120 -16.34 -4.07 -5.31
CA ARG A 120 -16.49 -5.52 -5.55
C ARG A 120 -16.64 -6.32 -4.26
N TYR A 121 -15.90 -5.95 -3.21
CA TYR A 121 -16.01 -6.59 -1.90
C TYR A 121 -17.42 -6.39 -1.30
N LEU A 122 -17.93 -5.16 -1.37
CA LEU A 122 -19.28 -4.82 -0.90
C LEU A 122 -20.37 -5.52 -1.73
N ALA A 123 -20.14 -5.72 -3.03
CA ALA A 123 -21.02 -6.50 -3.91
C ALA A 123 -20.99 -8.03 -3.64
N GLY A 124 -20.22 -8.49 -2.64
CA GLY A 124 -20.19 -9.88 -2.20
C GLY A 124 -18.96 -10.68 -2.64
N ASN A 125 -18.06 -10.10 -3.44
CA ASN A 125 -16.81 -10.76 -3.80
C ASN A 125 -15.77 -10.62 -2.67
N ARG A 126 -15.93 -11.46 -1.64
CA ARG A 126 -15.13 -11.45 -0.40
C ARG A 126 -14.01 -12.50 -0.39
N GLU A 127 -13.75 -13.16 -1.51
CA GLU A 127 -12.69 -14.15 -1.62
C GLU A 127 -11.30 -13.49 -1.47
N GLU A 128 -10.32 -14.25 -0.97
CA GLU A 128 -8.94 -13.79 -0.91
C GLU A 128 -8.40 -13.56 -2.32
N VAL A 129 -7.67 -12.45 -2.50
CA VAL A 129 -7.07 -12.08 -3.79
C VAL A 129 -6.01 -13.11 -4.20
N VAL A 130 -5.34 -13.71 -3.21
CA VAL A 130 -4.35 -14.76 -3.39
C VAL A 130 -4.88 -16.04 -2.75
N LYS A 131 -4.94 -17.12 -3.52
CA LYS A 131 -5.39 -18.43 -3.02
C LYS A 131 -4.31 -19.11 -2.18
N ASN A 132 -4.72 -19.95 -1.22
CA ASN A 132 -3.84 -20.81 -0.40
C ASN A 132 -2.82 -20.06 0.48
N LEU A 133 -3.20 -18.93 1.07
CA LEU A 133 -2.36 -18.23 2.05
C LEU A 133 -2.31 -18.96 3.40
N ASP A 134 -3.43 -19.53 3.87
CA ASP A 134 -3.52 -20.16 5.20
C ASP A 134 -2.70 -21.46 5.32
N THR A 135 -2.59 -22.25 4.24
CA THR A 135 -1.83 -23.50 4.24
C THR A 135 -0.33 -23.28 4.46
N ALA A 136 0.20 -22.14 3.97
CA ALA A 136 1.60 -21.80 4.12
C ALA A 136 1.95 -21.46 5.58
N VAL A 137 1.07 -20.74 6.28
CA VAL A 137 1.36 -20.29 7.65
C VAL A 137 1.20 -21.41 8.67
N VAL A 138 0.17 -22.27 8.51
CA VAL A 138 0.00 -23.47 9.35
C VAL A 138 1.23 -24.38 9.27
N SER A 139 1.85 -24.51 8.08
CA SER A 139 3.06 -25.33 7.91
C SER A 139 4.29 -24.78 8.64
N ILE A 140 4.40 -23.46 8.80
CA ILE A 140 5.51 -22.79 9.49
C ILE A 140 5.33 -22.93 11.00
N VAL A 141 4.14 -22.61 11.53
CA VAL A 141 3.83 -22.76 12.96
C VAL A 141 3.95 -24.22 13.39
N ALA A 142 3.47 -25.16 12.57
CA ALA A 142 3.59 -26.59 12.87
C ALA A 142 5.05 -27.10 12.86
N ARG A 143 5.97 -26.43 12.15
CA ARG A 143 7.41 -26.73 12.22
C ARG A 143 8.08 -26.14 13.45
N GLU A 144 7.65 -24.96 13.90
CA GLU A 144 8.17 -24.32 15.11
C GLU A 144 7.72 -25.05 16.39
N VAL A 145 6.47 -25.51 16.47
CA VAL A 145 5.94 -26.28 17.62
C VAL A 145 6.58 -27.67 17.74
N LYS A 146 7.20 -28.19 16.67
CA LYS A 146 7.89 -29.49 16.66
C LYS A 146 9.40 -29.40 16.97
N ARG A 147 9.93 -28.20 17.23
CA ARG A 147 11.31 -27.99 17.72
C ARG A 147 11.29 -27.63 19.18
#